data_AF-A0A259ZX64-F1
#
_entry.id   AF-A0A259ZX64-F1
#
_cell.length_a   1.000
_cell.length_b   1.000
_cell.length_c   1.000
_cell.angle_alpha   90.00
_cell.angle_beta   90.00
_cell.angle_gamma   90.00
#
_symmetry.space_group_name_H-M   'P 1'
#
loop_
_entity.id
_entity.type
_entity.pdbx_description
1 polymer ?
#
loop_
_entity_poly.entity_id
_entity_poly.type
_entity_poly.pdbx_seq_one_letter_code
_entity_poly.pdbx_strand_id
1 'polypeptide(L)'
;MVESSDEAQARVFADMLVAEIASASTRVEESEQCARKASRVGDSRSQVWHSEEAHTQRQALYELHRQLDALRSRFPGVKMSGSR
;
A
#
# COMPACT_ATOMS: atom_id res chain seq x y z
N MET A 1 8.76 -13.57 -28.46
CA MET A 1 9.40 -14.12 -27.24
C MET A 1 9.65 -13.08 -26.15
N VAL A 2 9.92 -11.80 -26.48
CA VAL A 2 10.19 -10.73 -25.47
C VAL A 2 8.93 -10.25 -24.75
N GLU A 3 7.80 -10.08 -25.44
CA GLU A 3 6.53 -9.63 -24.83
C GLU A 3 6.04 -10.56 -23.72
N SER A 4 6.24 -11.88 -23.87
CA SER A 4 5.91 -12.86 -22.83
C SER A 4 6.80 -12.76 -21.59
N SER A 5 8.04 -12.26 -21.72
CA SER A 5 8.95 -12.08 -20.60
C SER A 5 8.63 -10.81 -19.82
N ASP A 6 8.33 -9.72 -20.52
CA ASP A 6 7.96 -8.44 -19.91
C ASP A 6 6.62 -8.53 -19.17
N GLU A 7 5.64 -9.24 -19.72
CA GLU A 7 4.36 -9.49 -19.06
C GLU A 7 4.51 -10.39 -17.81
N ALA A 8 5.38 -11.41 -17.88
CA ALA A 8 5.66 -12.27 -16.73
C ALA A 8 6.35 -11.48 -15.61
N GLN A 9 7.29 -10.61 -15.95
CA GLN A 9 7.94 -9.73 -14.98
C GLN A 9 6.95 -8.70 -14.41
N ALA A 10 6.12 -8.09 -15.24
CA ALA A 10 5.07 -7.17 -14.81
C ALA A 10 4.06 -7.84 -13.87
N ARG A 11 3.73 -9.12 -14.07
CA ARG A 11 2.93 -9.90 -13.10
C ARG A 11 3.57 -9.93 -11.73
N VAL A 12 4.85 -10.30 -11.65
CA VAL A 12 5.58 -10.41 -10.38
C VAL A 12 5.62 -9.05 -9.66
N PHE A 13 5.89 -7.97 -10.40
CA PHE A 13 5.84 -6.62 -9.83
C PHE A 13 4.46 -6.23 -9.34
N ALA A 14 3.40 -6.59 -10.07
CA ALA A 14 2.03 -6.29 -9.68
C ALA A 14 1.63 -7.05 -8.40
N ASP A 15 2.00 -8.33 -8.29
CA ASP A 15 1.76 -9.15 -7.09
C ASP A 15 2.51 -8.57 -5.87
N MET A 16 3.76 -8.13 -6.07
CA MET A 16 4.55 -7.46 -5.03
C MET A 16 3.92 -6.13 -4.59
N LEU A 17 3.45 -5.31 -5.54
CA LEU A 17 2.76 -4.05 -5.23
C LEU A 17 1.47 -4.30 -4.44
N VAL A 18 0.70 -5.35 -4.78
CA VAL A 18 -0.51 -5.70 -4.01
C VAL A 18 -0.17 -6.14 -2.58
N ALA A 19 0.89 -6.94 -2.41
CA ALA A 19 1.34 -7.33 -1.07
C ALA A 19 1.79 -6.11 -0.23
N GLU A 20 2.52 -5.17 -0.84
CA GLU A 20 2.96 -3.96 -0.13
C GLU A 20 1.78 -3.03 0.16
N ILE A 21 0.80 -2.90 -0.74
CA ILE A 21 -0.45 -2.16 -0.50
C ILE A 21 -1.18 -2.72 0.71
N ALA A 22 -1.31 -4.05 0.81
CA ALA A 22 -1.93 -4.69 1.96
C ALA A 22 -1.17 -4.39 3.26
N SER A 23 0.17 -4.51 3.24
CA SER A 23 1.00 -4.20 4.41
C SER A 23 0.91 -2.73 4.83
N ALA A 24 1.00 -1.80 3.89
CA ALA A 24 0.89 -0.37 4.13
C ALA A 24 -0.50 0.00 4.68
N SER A 25 -1.55 -0.64 4.18
CA SER A 25 -2.92 -0.46 4.69
C SER A 25 -3.03 -0.89 6.16
N THR A 26 -2.48 -2.05 6.53
CA THR A 26 -2.43 -2.50 7.93
C THR A 26 -1.68 -1.52 8.81
N ARG A 27 -0.52 -1.00 8.36
CA ARG A 27 0.25 -0.01 9.13
C ARG A 27 -0.55 1.29 9.38
N VAL A 28 -1.32 1.75 8.39
CA VAL A 28 -2.21 2.92 8.54
C VAL A 28 -3.23 2.65 9.64
N GLU A 29 -3.93 1.51 9.58
CA GLU A 29 -4.94 1.14 10.57
C GLU A 29 -4.37 1.06 12.00
N GLU A 30 -3.18 0.49 12.15
CA GLU A 30 -2.45 0.40 13.41
C GLU A 30 -2.08 1.78 13.95
N SER A 31 -1.51 2.64 13.11
CA SER A 31 -1.13 4.00 13.48
C SER A 31 -2.34 4.82 13.92
N GLU A 32 -3.46 4.73 13.19
CA GLU A 32 -4.70 5.37 13.60
C GLU A 32 -5.26 4.79 14.91
N GLN A 33 -5.15 3.48 15.11
CA GLN A 33 -5.58 2.86 16.37
C GLN A 33 -4.74 3.36 17.55
N CYS A 34 -3.42 3.50 17.36
CA CYS A 34 -2.52 4.05 18.37
C CYS A 34 -2.80 5.53 18.66
N ALA A 35 -3.06 6.34 17.63
CA ALA A 35 -3.47 7.74 17.81
C ALA A 35 -4.78 7.85 18.63
N ARG A 36 -5.79 7.01 18.33
CA ARG A 36 -7.04 6.94 19.09
C ARG A 36 -6.82 6.51 20.54
N LYS A 37 -5.93 5.54 20.78
CA LYS A 37 -5.58 5.10 22.14
C LYS A 37 -4.89 6.22 22.92
N ALA A 38 -3.91 6.90 22.33
CA ALA A 38 -3.19 8.02 22.93
C ALA A 38 -4.12 9.18 23.29
N SER A 39 -5.05 9.53 22.39
CA SER A 39 -6.08 10.55 22.64
C SER A 39 -6.96 10.20 23.85
N ARG A 40 -7.37 8.93 23.99
CA ARG A 40 -8.21 8.47 25.12
C ARG A 40 -7.51 8.59 26.48
N VAL A 41 -6.19 8.44 26.52
CA VAL A 41 -5.39 8.55 27.76
C VAL A 41 -4.80 9.94 27.97
N GLY A 42 -5.12 10.91 27.11
CA GLY A 42 -4.63 12.29 27.20
C GLY A 42 -3.18 12.49 26.77
N ASP A 43 -2.54 11.48 26.15
CA ASP A 43 -1.17 11.59 25.65
C ASP A 43 -1.15 12.30 24.28
N SER A 44 -1.15 13.62 24.35
CA SER A 44 -1.18 14.49 23.16
C SER A 44 0.04 14.32 22.26
N ARG A 45 1.22 14.01 22.82
CA ARG A 45 2.44 13.83 22.04
C ARG A 45 2.36 12.57 21.19
N SER A 46 2.01 11.45 21.81
CA SER A 46 1.87 10.18 21.09
C SER A 46 0.72 10.23 20.09
N GLN A 47 -0.37 10.94 20.40
CA GLN A 47 -1.46 11.17 19.46
C GLN A 47 -0.98 11.85 18.18
N VAL A 48 -0.25 12.96 18.30
CA VAL A 48 0.28 13.71 17.13
C VAL A 48 1.21 12.82 16.33
N TRP A 49 2.16 12.16 16.99
CA TRP A 49 3.13 11.30 16.33
C TRP A 49 2.46 10.19 15.51
N HIS A 50 1.53 9.45 16.11
CA HIS A 50 0.81 8.39 15.40
C HIS A 50 -0.10 8.92 14.28
N SER A 51 -0.60 10.14 14.40
CA SER A 51 -1.41 10.77 13.35
C SER A 51 -0.56 11.19 12.14
N GLU A 52 0.64 11.72 12.38
CA GLU A 52 1.62 12.05 11.33
C GLU A 52 2.13 10.79 10.64
N GLU A 53 2.38 9.73 11.39
CA GLU A 53 2.77 8.43 10.84
C GLU A 53 1.67 7.85 9.93
N ALA A 54 0.41 7.86 10.39
CA ALA A 54 -0.73 7.44 9.57
C ALA A 54 -0.91 8.31 8.31
N HIS A 55 -0.57 9.60 8.38
CA HIS A 55 -0.60 10.49 7.21
C HIS A 55 0.49 10.10 6.19
N THR A 56 1.72 9.88 6.66
CA THR A 56 2.86 9.49 5.83
C THR A 56 2.60 8.15 5.13
N GLN A 57 2.08 7.17 5.87
CA GLN A 57 1.74 5.85 5.32
C GLN A 57 0.61 5.93 4.29
N ARG A 58 -0.39 6.81 4.49
CA ARG A 58 -1.43 7.06 3.47
C ARG A 58 -0.84 7.64 2.20
N GLN A 59 0.09 8.59 2.28
CA GLN A 59 0.77 9.13 1.10
C GLN A 59 1.52 8.03 0.34
N ALA A 60 2.24 7.17 1.06
CA ALA A 60 2.91 6.02 0.46
C ALA A 60 1.91 5.06 -0.21
N LEU A 61 0.77 4.79 0.44
CA LEU A 61 -0.30 3.94 -0.09
C LEU A 61 -0.88 4.50 -1.41
N TYR A 62 -1.09 5.81 -1.48
CA TYR A 62 -1.52 6.47 -2.72
C TYR A 62 -0.51 6.27 -3.87
N GLU A 63 0.78 6.41 -3.59
CA GLU A 63 1.81 6.22 -4.62
C GLU A 63 1.91 4.74 -5.05
N LEU A 64 1.77 3.78 -4.12
CA LEU A 64 1.73 2.35 -4.46
C LEU A 64 0.53 2.00 -5.37
N HIS A 65 -0.66 2.54 -5.07
CA HIS A 65 -1.82 2.39 -5.93
C HIS A 65 -1.58 2.99 -7.32
N ARG A 66 -1.02 4.21 -7.37
CA ARG A 66 -0.69 4.87 -8.63
C ARG A 66 0.30 4.06 -9.47
N GLN A 67 1.31 3.45 -8.85
CA GLN A 67 2.27 2.59 -9.54
C GLN A 67 1.61 1.32 -10.09
N LEU A 68 0.72 0.71 -9.31
CA LEU A 68 -0.04 -0.47 -9.75
C LEU A 68 -0.96 -0.13 -10.94
N ASP A 69 -1.63 1.02 -10.89
CA ASP A 69 -2.49 1.48 -11.98
C ASP A 69 -1.69 1.82 -13.25
N ALA A 70 -0.53 2.45 -13.10
CA ALA A 70 0.39 2.70 -14.21
C ALA A 70 0.89 1.39 -14.83
N LEU A 71 1.21 0.38 -14.01
CA LEU A 71 1.64 -0.93 -14.47
C LEU A 71 0.52 -1.66 -15.23
N ARG A 72 -0.71 -1.61 -14.72
CA ARG A 72 -1.90 -2.17 -15.38
C ARG A 72 -2.22 -1.48 -16.71
N SER A 73 -2.11 -0.15 -16.76
CA SER A 73 -2.29 0.62 -18.00
C SER A 73 -1.25 0.25 -19.06
N ARG A 74 -0.02 -0.07 -18.64
CA ARG A 74 1.06 -0.45 -19.55
C ARG A 74 0.95 -1.90 -20.02
N PHE A 75 0.46 -2.80 -19.17
CA PHE A 75 0.34 -4.22 -19.46
C PHE A 75 -1.08 -4.75 -19.21
N PRO A 76 -2.05 -4.47 -20.11
CA PRO A 76 -3.44 -4.86 -19.92
C PRO A 76 -3.66 -6.40 -19.88
N GLY A 77 -2.74 -7.18 -20.46
CA GLY A 77 -2.74 -8.65 -20.39
C GLY A 77 -2.41 -9.21 -19.00
N VAL A 78 -1.91 -8.36 -18.08
CA VAL A 78 -1.48 -8.73 -16.75
C VAL A 78 -2.72 -8.91 -15.82
N LYS A 79 -3.52 -9.97 -16.02
CA LYS A 79 -4.53 -10.50 -15.07
C LYS A 79 -3.96 -10.97 -13.71
N MET A 80 -4.08 -10.14 -12.67
CA MET A 80 -3.66 -10.49 -11.30
C MET A 80 -4.14 -11.90 -10.94
N SER A 81 -3.24 -12.75 -10.45
CA SER A 81 -3.66 -14.06 -9.95
C SER A 81 -4.53 -13.79 -8.72
N GLY A 82 -5.84 -13.88 -8.89
CA GLY A 82 -6.81 -13.60 -7.84
C GLY A 82 -6.49 -14.44 -6.61
N SER A 83 -6.57 -13.78 -5.44
CA SER A 83 -6.52 -14.40 -4.12
C SER A 83 -7.24 -15.74 -4.13
N ARG A 84 -6.50 -16.79 -3.79
CA ARG A 84 -7.06 -18.06 -3.39
C ARG A 84 -6.95 -18.16 -1.86
#